data_AF-A0A958XCL2-F1
#
_entry.id   AF-A0A958XCL2-F1
#
_cell.length_a   1.000
_cell.length_b   1.000
_cell.length_c   1.000
_cell.angle_alpha   90.00
_cell.angle_beta   90.00
_cell.angle_gamma   90.00
#
_symmetry.space_group_name_H-M   'P 1'
#
loop_
_entity.id
_entity.type
_entity.pdbx_description
1 polymer ?
#
loop_
_entity_poly.entity_id
_entity_poly.type
_entity_poly.pdbx_seq_one_letter_code
_entity_poly.pdbx_strand_id
1 'polypeptide(L)' 'MTATTEILVFKTDIGSPEAGKRLEPFLAALPAVLRWTVDCDDVDCVLRVEVSERLDPKRIIEQVAAAGFSCEELT' A
#
# COMPACT_ATOMS: atom_id res chain seq x y z
N MET A 1 7.73 25.39 -4.19
CA MET A 1 7.18 24.25 -4.95
C MET A 1 6.37 23.42 -3.97
N THR A 2 5.05 23.39 -4.12
CA THR A 2 4.19 22.51 -3.31
C THR A 2 4.37 21.09 -3.83
N ALA A 3 4.91 20.19 -3.02
CA ALA A 3 4.88 18.76 -3.33
C ALA A 3 3.41 18.32 -3.31
N THR A 4 2.91 17.81 -4.44
CA THR A 4 1.55 17.26 -4.53
C THR A 4 1.64 15.79 -4.14
N THR A 5 1.31 15.47 -2.90
CA THR A 5 1.19 14.08 -2.45
C THR A 5 -0.20 13.55 -2.75
N GLU A 6 -0.27 12.29 -3.16
CA GLU A 6 -1.51 11.56 -3.39
C GLU A 6 -1.62 10.42 -2.37
N ILE A 7 -2.83 10.11 -1.95
CA ILE A 7 -3.12 9.02 -1.03
C ILE A 7 -3.89 7.96 -1.81
N LEU A 8 -3.29 6.78 -1.93
CA LEU A 8 -3.92 5.60 -2.48
C LEU A 8 -4.38 4.71 -1.32
N VAL A 9 -5.58 4.14 -1.45
CA VAL A 9 -6.19 3.31 -0.41
C VAL A 9 -6.59 1.99 -1.04
N PHE A 10 -6.24 0.89 -0.36
CA PHE A 10 -6.47 -0.46 -0.84
C PHE A 10 -7.07 -1.33 0.26
N LYS A 11 -8.00 -2.19 -0.13
CA LYS A 11 -8.45 -3.32 0.68
C LYS A 11 -7.45 -4.47 0.51
N THR A 12 -7.09 -5.10 1.62
CA THR A 12 -6.09 -6.17 1.69
C THR A 12 -6.48 -7.22 2.74
N ASP A 13 -5.77 -8.35 2.74
CA ASP A 13 -5.88 -9.43 3.73
C ASP A 13 -4.69 -9.45 4.70
N ILE A 14 -3.98 -8.32 4.87
CA ILE A 14 -2.79 -8.20 5.69
C ILE A 14 -3.18 -8.07 7.18
N GLY A 15 -3.64 -9.17 7.77
CA GLY A 15 -4.24 -9.20 9.11
C GLY A 15 -3.30 -9.10 10.30
N SER A 16 -1.99 -8.88 10.11
CA SER A 16 -1.05 -8.82 11.24
C SER A 16 0.14 -7.90 10.96
N PRO A 17 0.74 -7.31 12.02
CA PRO A 17 1.97 -6.53 11.89
C PRO A 17 3.13 -7.33 11.28
N GLU A 18 3.25 -8.62 11.59
CA GLU A 18 4.28 -9.48 10.96
C GLU A 18 4.03 -9.69 9.46
N ALA A 19 2.77 -9.82 9.04
CA ALA A 19 2.41 -9.86 7.63
C ALA A 19 2.75 -8.53 6.93
N GLY A 20 2.46 -7.39 7.58
CA GLY A 20 2.80 -6.06 7.08
C GLY A 20 4.30 -5.89 6.82
N LYS A 21 5.17 -6.41 7.70
CA LYS A 21 6.64 -6.37 7.49
C LYS A 21 7.09 -7.04 6.20
N ARG A 22 6.34 -8.01 5.68
CA ARG A 22 6.67 -8.66 4.40
C ARG A 22 6.50 -7.73 3.21
N LEU A 23 5.71 -6.66 3.31
CA LEU A 23 5.54 -5.65 2.27
C LEU A 23 6.68 -4.65 2.18
N GLU A 24 7.42 -4.45 3.28
CA GLU A 24 8.47 -3.43 3.38
C GLU A 24 9.44 -3.46 2.19
N PRO A 25 10.05 -4.59 1.78
CA PRO A 25 10.95 -4.62 0.64
C PRO A 25 10.26 -4.35 -0.71
N PHE A 26 8.96 -4.67 -0.85
CA PHE A 26 8.21 -4.47 -2.09
C PHE A 26 7.80 -3.01 -2.27
N LEU A 27 7.33 -2.37 -1.20
CA LEU A 27 6.97 -0.95 -1.22
C LEU A 27 8.22 -0.06 -1.23
N ALA A 28 9.32 -0.46 -0.60
CA ALA A 28 10.60 0.23 -0.69
C ALA A 28 11.22 0.20 -2.10
N ALA A 29 10.84 -0.77 -2.95
CA ALA A 29 11.25 -0.81 -4.35
C ALA A 29 10.57 0.28 -5.22
N LEU A 30 9.54 0.95 -4.70
CA LEU A 30 8.82 2.02 -5.37
C LEU A 30 9.28 3.38 -4.85
N PRO A 31 10.13 4.13 -5.58
CA PRO A 31 10.66 5.41 -5.11
C PRO A 31 9.61 6.50 -4.93
N ALA A 32 8.43 6.33 -5.54
CA ALA A 32 7.30 7.22 -5.37
C ALA A 32 6.61 7.05 -4.01
N VAL A 33 6.79 5.91 -3.31
CA VAL A 33 6.15 5.65 -2.01
C VAL A 33 6.89 6.40 -0.91
N LEU A 34 6.20 7.31 -0.23
CA LEU A 34 6.73 8.09 0.87
C LEU A 34 6.51 7.41 2.22
N ARG A 35 5.29 6.91 2.42
CA ARG A 35 4.89 6.20 3.64
C ARG A 35 3.70 5.33 3.36
N TRP A 36 3.51 4.31 4.18
CA TRP A 36 2.34 3.46 4.13
C TRP A 36 1.98 2.96 5.52
N THR A 37 0.71 2.62 5.71
CA THR A 37 0.17 2.04 6.94
C THR A 37 -0.86 0.99 6.59
N VAL A 38 -0.93 -0.09 7.37
CA VAL A 38 -2.03 -1.05 7.29
C VAL A 38 -2.87 -0.86 8.54
N ASP A 39 -4.16 -0.60 8.35
CA ASP A 39 -5.17 -0.50 9.39
C ASP A 39 -6.03 -1.76 9.33
N CYS A 40 -6.18 -2.47 10.46
CA CYS A 40 -6.98 -3.68 10.57
C CYS A 40 -7.96 -3.59 11.74
N ASP A 41 -8.42 -2.38 12.10
CA ASP A 41 -9.41 -2.20 13.17
C ASP A 41 -10.79 -2.78 12.79
N ASP A 42 -11.06 -2.99 11.48
CA ASP A 42 -12.30 -3.57 10.95
C ASP A 42 -12.09 -4.94 10.25
N VAL A 43 -13.18 -5.52 9.71
CA VAL A 43 -13.19 -6.82 8.99
C VAL A 43 -12.27 -6.82 7.77
N ASP A 44 -12.04 -5.65 7.17
CA ASP A 44 -11.20 -5.48 5.99
C ASP A 44 -9.91 -4.72 6.38
N CYS A 45 -8.74 -5.31 6.12
CA CYS A 45 -7.47 -4.63 6.37
C CYS A 45 -7.18 -3.61 5.26
N VAL A 46 -7.09 -2.33 5.62
CA VAL A 46 -6.89 -1.23 4.69
C VAL A 46 -5.42 -0.83 4.64
N LEU A 47 -4.80 -0.99 3.47
CA LEU A 47 -3.48 -0.44 3.17
C LEU A 47 -3.64 0.97 2.63
N ARG A 48 -3.03 1.94 3.31
CA ARG A 48 -2.95 3.33 2.88
C ARG A 48 -1.51 3.63 2.45
N VAL A 49 -1.34 4.16 1.24
CA VAL A 49 -0.03 4.50 0.67
C VAL A 49 -0.03 5.97 0.28
N GLU A 50 0.92 6.73 0.83
CA GLU A 50 1.20 8.09 0.39
C GLU A 50 2.31 8.08 -0.65
N VAL A 51 2.06 8.73 -1.78
CA VAL A 51 2.99 8.82 -2.90
C VAL A 51 3.36 10.27 -3.20
N SER A 52 4.61 10.49 -3.63
CA SER A 52 5.17 11.81 -3.96
C SER A 52 4.77 12.33 -5.33
N GLU A 53 4.27 11.45 -6.19
CA GLU A 53 3.85 11.71 -7.57
C GLU A 53 2.74 10.74 -7.95
N ARG A 54 2.07 10.98 -9.09
CA ARG A 54 1.05 10.07 -9.60
C ARG A 54 1.67 8.69 -9.85
N LEU A 55 1.24 7.71 -9.06
CA LEU A 55 1.61 6.32 -9.20
C LEU A 55 0.39 5.54 -9.67
N ASP A 56 0.55 4.70 -10.69
CA ASP A 56 -0.52 3.79 -11.09
C ASP A 56 -0.84 2.83 -9.94
N PRO A 57 -2.07 2.83 -9.39
CA PRO A 57 -2.48 1.96 -8.29
C PRO A 57 -2.21 0.48 -8.57
N LYS A 58 -2.23 0.06 -9.85
CA LYS A 58 -1.90 -1.30 -10.27
C LYS A 58 -0.49 -1.73 -9.85
N ARG A 59 0.47 -0.81 -9.80
CA ARG A 59 1.83 -1.14 -9.34
C ARG A 59 1.85 -1.53 -7.88
N ILE A 60 1.07 -0.86 -7.03
CA ILE A 60 0.94 -1.22 -5.62
C ILE A 60 0.25 -2.58 -5.50
N ILE A 61 -0.83 -2.81 -6.25
CA ILE A 61 -1.54 -4.09 -6.29
C ILE A 61 -0.61 -5.25 -6.67
N GLU A 62 0.21 -5.07 -7.72
CA GLU A 62 1.19 -6.07 -8.16
C GLU A 62 2.26 -6.36 -7.10
N GLN A 63 2.76 -5.33 -6.41
CA GLN A 63 3.73 -5.50 -5.33
C GLN A 63 3.14 -6.25 -4.13
N VAL A 64 1.90 -5.90 -3.74
CA VAL A 64 1.19 -6.56 -2.63
C VAL A 64 0.87 -8.02 -2.99
N ALA A 65 0.44 -8.28 -4.23
CA ALA A 65 0.22 -9.64 -4.74
C ALA A 65 1.52 -10.46 -4.80
N ALA A 66 2.65 -9.86 -5.21
CA ALA A 66 3.96 -10.52 -5.22
C ALA A 66 4.44 -10.87 -3.80
N ALA A 67 4.04 -10.09 -2.79
CA ALA A 67 4.29 -10.41 -1.38
C ALA A 67 3.38 -11.55 -0.85
N GLY A 68 2.38 -11.98 -1.62
CA GLY A 68 1.47 -13.08 -1.32
C GLY A 68 0.17 -12.65 -0.65
N PHE A 69 -0.28 -11.40 -0.87
CA PHE A 69 -1.49 -10.84 -0.28
C PHE A 69 -2.50 -10.42 -1.34
N SER A 70 -3.77 -10.41 -0.96
CA SER A 70 -4.86 -9.86 -1.77
C SER A 70 -4.81 -8.34 -1.70
N CYS A 71 -5.07 -7.66 -2.83
CA CYS A 71 -5.06 -6.20 -2.89
C CYS A 71 -6.07 -5.70 -3.93
N GLU A 72 -6.96 -4.81 -3.51
CA GLU A 72 -7.98 -4.18 -4.34
C GLU A 72 -8.02 -2.68 -4.04
N GLU A 73 -8.01 -1.84 -5.07
CA GLU A 73 -8.11 -0.39 -4.90
C GLU A 73 -9.50 0.01 -4.39
N LEU A 74 -9.54 0.89 -3.39
CA LEU A 74 -10.76 1.53 -2.90
C LEU A 74 -10.84 2.95 -3.46
N THR A 75 -11.79 3.19 -4.36
CA THR A 75 -12.00 4.48 -5.04
C THR A 75 -12.97 5.39 -4.29
#